data_AF-A0A3P8NVR5-F1
#
_entry.id   AF-A0A3P8NVR5-F1
#
_cell.length_a   1.000
_cell.length_b   1.000
_cell.length_c   1.000
_cell.angle_alpha   90.00
_cell.angle_beta   90.00
_cell.angle_gamma   90.00
#
_symmetry.space_group_name_H-M   'P 1'
#
loop_
_entity.id
_entity.type
_entity.pdbx_description
1 polymer ?
#
loop_
_entity_poly.entity_id
_entity_poly.type
_entity_poly.pdbx_seq_one_letter_code
_entity_poly.pdbx_strand_id
1 'polypeptide(L)'
;MLSVPMSYFYQIGSTDIEGEKISADEEAEKPNRNKTSDPEAAADDNIDLLLENLEQSNGLSLQNDDSGVSDRRPVLHVEHRNLNSETELKRYFGARAVLGDQRPRQRNRQFHRSTWMTSPKDSWPRFSRPGISMTLLETKDGVHYFTFEHSREYQQVQFKFLDAVESMDPNNIVALLQLNPYHIDSLLQLSDVCRIQEDQEMARDLIERALYSFECAFHPLFSLTSGTSRLDYLRPENRAFYLALYKHMMFLEKRGCPRTALEYCKLILSLDPDSDPLCMLLLIDFLALRSREYQSVLQLYQDWEEHRNLSQLPNFAFSTALCHFHLSQQENMDPEESHKQRHKADQLLQIALIMFPPDAAVTSHSFFGPNSQIRQLPALAELTGLYVGRTCTLWREAAVMLWLEETVKEVLRRVDAKDPVVEDCQNKRKQRYQSAPRNIHRHVLLSEIKEATSTLPLEVTTQPVMGFDPLPPLDSVISYTRPERPRVGASNESALSLFFRSLLPNFNIQEDDMEVARAGQELNQEVNRLMVAMRDMLANIRFQEPPREDNPYRDDDEWD
;
A
#
# COMPACT_ATOMS: atom_id res chain seq x y z
N MET A 1 -37.20 -19.43 -3.50
CA MET A 1 -37.16 -18.29 -2.56
C MET A 1 -35.81 -18.23 -1.84
N LEU A 2 -34.72 -18.44 -2.59
CA LEU A 2 -33.34 -18.51 -2.09
C LEU A 2 -32.46 -17.92 -3.20
N SER A 3 -32.43 -16.60 -3.27
CA SER A 3 -31.32 -15.87 -3.87
C SER A 3 -30.80 -14.95 -2.77
N VAL A 4 -29.52 -14.59 -2.86
CA VAL A 4 -28.79 -13.66 -1.97
C VAL A 4 -28.05 -14.32 -0.81
N PRO A 5 -26.76 -14.62 -1.06
CA PRO A 5 -25.68 -14.27 -0.15
C PRO A 5 -24.62 -13.37 -0.84
N MET A 6 -25.04 -12.50 -1.76
CA MET A 6 -24.16 -12.03 -2.86
C MET A 6 -23.65 -10.58 -2.81
N SER A 7 -24.14 -9.67 -1.96
CA SER A 7 -23.81 -8.25 -2.14
C SER A 7 -22.41 -7.83 -1.67
N TYR A 8 -21.77 -8.56 -0.74
CA TYR A 8 -20.44 -8.17 -0.22
C TYR A 8 -19.33 -8.20 -1.27
N PHE A 9 -19.41 -9.13 -2.24
CA PHE A 9 -18.45 -9.22 -3.33
C PHE A 9 -18.95 -8.62 -4.65
N TYR A 10 -20.27 -8.41 -4.81
CA TYR A 10 -20.84 -7.81 -6.02
C TYR A 10 -20.87 -6.27 -6.01
N GLN A 11 -20.90 -5.60 -4.85
CA GLN A 11 -21.33 -4.19 -4.79
C GLN A 11 -20.21 -3.13 -4.81
N ILE A 12 -18.95 -3.51 -5.09
CA ILE A 12 -17.81 -2.59 -5.34
C ILE A 12 -17.34 -2.70 -6.80
N GLY A 13 -18.28 -2.80 -7.75
CA GLY A 13 -17.96 -3.11 -9.15
C GLY A 13 -18.85 -2.46 -10.20
N SER A 14 -19.51 -1.33 -9.91
CA SER A 14 -20.24 -0.55 -10.91
C SER A 14 -19.60 0.82 -11.07
N THR A 15 -18.48 0.85 -11.79
CA THR A 15 -18.07 1.98 -12.64
C THR A 15 -17.52 1.39 -13.93
N ASP A 16 -18.04 1.90 -15.04
CA ASP A 16 -18.03 1.32 -16.38
C ASP A 16 -16.64 1.03 -16.94
N ILE A 17 -16.47 -0.16 -17.53
CA ILE A 17 -15.46 -0.42 -18.56
C ILE A 17 -16.16 -1.21 -19.67
N GLU A 18 -16.38 -0.52 -20.79
CA GLU A 18 -16.91 -1.07 -22.03
C GLU A 18 -15.99 -2.18 -22.56
N GLY A 19 -16.61 -3.30 -22.96
CA GLY A 19 -15.94 -4.50 -23.42
C GLY A 19 -15.49 -4.41 -24.87
N GLU A 20 -14.21 -4.65 -25.11
CA GLU A 20 -13.67 -4.97 -26.43
C GLU A 20 -13.62 -6.49 -26.64
N LYS A 21 -14.32 -6.95 -27.69
CA LYS A 21 -14.34 -8.35 -28.14
C LYS A 21 -13.03 -8.67 -28.87
N ILE A 22 -12.34 -9.74 -28.46
CA ILE A 22 -11.26 -10.35 -29.25
C ILE A 22 -11.76 -11.68 -29.80
N SER A 23 -11.76 -11.78 -31.13
CA SER A 23 -12.07 -12.97 -31.93
C SER A 23 -10.94 -13.99 -31.86
N ALA A 24 -11.31 -15.27 -31.78
CA ALA A 24 -10.42 -16.40 -31.94
C ALA A 24 -10.08 -16.61 -33.41
N ASP A 25 -8.80 -16.82 -33.73
CA ASP A 25 -8.37 -17.35 -35.02
C ASP A 25 -7.34 -18.48 -34.83
N GLU A 26 -7.44 -19.43 -35.76
CA GLU A 26 -6.96 -20.81 -35.80
C GLU A 26 -5.44 -21.01 -35.76
N GLU A 27 -5.05 -22.15 -35.16
CA GLU A 27 -3.74 -22.79 -35.28
C GLU A 27 -3.39 -23.16 -36.73
N ALA A 28 -2.14 -22.92 -37.12
CA ALA A 28 -1.53 -23.53 -38.30
C ALA A 28 -0.11 -24.04 -37.98
N GLU A 29 0.04 -25.36 -37.92
CA GLU A 29 1.31 -26.09 -37.90
C GLU A 29 2.14 -25.83 -39.17
N LYS A 30 3.46 -25.61 -39.03
CA LYS A 30 4.46 -25.86 -40.09
C LYS A 30 5.83 -26.28 -39.52
N PRO A 31 6.65 -26.99 -40.32
CA PRO A 31 7.33 -28.20 -39.85
C PRO A 31 8.83 -28.05 -39.55
N ASN A 32 9.27 -29.08 -38.82
CA ASN A 32 10.61 -29.38 -38.32
C ASN A 32 11.71 -29.39 -39.41
N ARG A 33 12.85 -28.74 -39.14
CA ARG A 33 14.10 -28.91 -39.90
C ARG A 33 15.30 -29.00 -38.96
N ASN A 34 15.78 -30.23 -38.79
CA ASN A 34 17.06 -30.56 -38.16
C ASN A 34 18.24 -30.00 -38.97
N LYS A 35 19.17 -29.33 -38.29
CA LYS A 35 20.59 -29.29 -38.66
C LYS A 35 21.46 -29.41 -37.41
N THR A 36 22.21 -30.49 -37.37
CA THR A 36 23.32 -30.78 -36.46
C THR A 36 24.59 -30.04 -36.89
N SER A 37 25.30 -29.44 -35.94
CA SER A 37 26.75 -29.22 -35.99
C SER A 37 27.29 -29.09 -34.56
N ASP A 38 28.32 -29.89 -34.29
CA ASP A 38 29.01 -30.20 -33.03
C ASP A 38 29.89 -29.06 -32.45
N PRO A 39 30.49 -29.24 -31.24
CA PRO A 39 30.72 -28.20 -30.24
C PRO A 39 32.16 -27.68 -30.20
N GLU A 40 32.37 -26.42 -29.77
CA GLU A 40 33.43 -26.00 -28.83
C GLU A 40 33.48 -24.47 -28.66
N ALA A 41 33.78 -24.05 -27.43
CA ALA A 41 34.29 -22.75 -26.98
C ALA A 41 33.34 -21.53 -26.94
N ALA A 42 32.70 -21.34 -25.78
CA ALA A 42 32.63 -20.05 -25.07
C ALA A 42 32.08 -20.29 -23.65
N ALA A 43 32.90 -20.90 -22.80
CA ALA A 43 32.71 -20.89 -21.36
C ALA A 43 33.23 -19.55 -20.85
N ASP A 44 32.35 -18.55 -20.71
CA ASP A 44 32.44 -17.56 -19.63
C ASP A 44 31.16 -16.71 -19.60
N ASP A 45 30.89 -16.15 -18.42
CA ASP A 45 29.85 -15.15 -18.14
C ASP A 45 28.41 -15.66 -17.96
N ASN A 46 28.21 -16.50 -16.94
CA ASN A 46 26.91 -16.63 -16.30
C ASN A 46 27.05 -16.21 -14.82
N ILE A 47 26.96 -14.90 -14.59
CA ILE A 47 27.04 -14.30 -13.25
C ILE A 47 25.93 -14.84 -12.33
N ASP A 48 24.79 -15.26 -12.90
CA ASP A 48 23.70 -15.89 -12.16
C ASP A 48 24.11 -17.29 -11.65
N LEU A 49 24.90 -18.05 -12.42
CA LEU A 49 25.50 -19.31 -11.95
C LEU A 49 26.60 -19.05 -10.90
N LEU A 50 27.33 -17.94 -10.98
CA LEU A 50 28.32 -17.56 -9.96
C LEU A 50 27.66 -17.12 -8.64
N LEU A 51 26.52 -16.42 -8.71
CA LEU A 51 25.71 -16.07 -7.55
C LEU A 51 25.06 -17.32 -6.92
N GLU A 52 24.61 -18.25 -7.75
CA GLU A 52 24.10 -19.55 -7.31
C GLU A 52 25.20 -20.40 -6.63
N ASN A 53 26.43 -20.34 -7.11
CA ASN A 53 27.59 -20.98 -6.48
C ASN A 53 28.06 -20.26 -5.20
N LEU A 54 27.91 -18.92 -5.11
CA LEU A 54 28.24 -18.15 -3.91
C LEU A 54 27.27 -18.43 -2.76
N GLU A 55 25.98 -18.57 -3.06
CA GLU A 55 24.95 -19.01 -2.10
C GLU A 55 25.23 -20.43 -1.58
N GLN A 56 25.77 -21.32 -2.43
CA GLN A 56 26.19 -22.67 -2.00
C GLN A 56 27.51 -22.66 -1.20
N SER A 57 28.43 -21.73 -1.48
CA SER A 57 29.75 -21.66 -0.84
C SER A 57 29.78 -20.95 0.52
N ASN A 58 28.75 -20.17 0.87
CA ASN A 58 28.62 -19.53 2.18
C ASN A 58 28.20 -20.50 3.31
N GLY A 59 28.17 -21.82 3.03
CA GLY A 59 27.96 -22.88 4.03
C GLY A 59 29.19 -23.22 4.89
N LEU A 60 30.29 -22.44 4.85
CA LEU A 60 31.42 -22.64 5.77
C LEU A 60 31.19 -21.88 7.08
N SER A 61 30.23 -22.37 7.86
CA SER A 61 30.18 -22.12 9.30
C SER A 61 31.37 -22.85 9.95
N LEU A 62 32.13 -22.14 10.77
CA LEU A 62 33.08 -22.73 11.71
C LEU A 62 32.33 -23.78 12.54
N GLN A 63 32.75 -25.03 12.42
CA GLN A 63 32.22 -26.15 13.19
C GLN A 63 32.28 -25.83 14.68
N ASN A 64 31.13 -25.58 15.28
CA ASN A 64 30.85 -25.94 16.66
C ASN A 64 29.78 -27.04 16.60
N ASP A 65 30.19 -28.25 16.92
CA ASP A 65 29.29 -29.37 17.21
C ASP A 65 28.40 -29.00 18.40
N ASP A 66 27.08 -28.83 18.19
CA ASP A 66 26.07 -29.44 19.06
C ASP A 66 24.64 -29.41 18.46
N SER A 67 24.00 -30.59 18.44
CA SER A 67 22.55 -30.86 18.39
C SER A 67 21.62 -30.17 17.36
N GLY A 68 21.37 -30.86 16.23
CA GLY A 68 20.02 -31.32 15.82
C GLY A 68 18.81 -30.37 15.77
N VAL A 69 18.95 -29.08 15.45
CA VAL A 69 17.79 -28.22 15.12
C VAL A 69 17.61 -28.18 13.60
N SER A 70 16.38 -28.50 13.14
CA SER A 70 15.98 -28.42 11.73
C SER A 70 16.36 -27.06 11.13
N ASP A 71 17.11 -27.07 10.02
CA ASP A 71 17.61 -25.92 9.26
C ASP A 71 16.47 -25.16 8.54
N ARG A 72 15.50 -24.66 9.32
CA ARG A 72 14.36 -23.88 8.82
C ARG A 72 14.81 -22.42 8.70
N ARG A 73 14.76 -21.88 7.48
CA ARG A 73 14.99 -20.46 7.23
C ARG A 73 14.03 -19.62 8.11
N PRO A 74 14.48 -18.50 8.68
CA PRO A 74 13.62 -17.61 9.46
C PRO A 74 12.38 -17.18 8.67
N VAL A 75 11.23 -17.04 9.32
CA VAL A 75 9.94 -16.67 8.68
C VAL A 75 10.01 -15.37 7.88
N LEU A 76 10.77 -14.40 8.36
CA LEU A 76 10.96 -13.10 7.73
C LEU A 76 12.20 -13.03 6.82
N HIS A 77 12.79 -14.17 6.46
CA HIS A 77 13.88 -14.21 5.50
C HIS A 77 13.40 -13.69 4.14
N VAL A 78 14.12 -12.72 3.60
CA VAL A 78 13.81 -12.07 2.33
C VAL A 78 14.63 -12.73 1.22
N GLU A 79 13.97 -13.22 0.19
CA GLU A 79 14.64 -13.87 -0.93
C GLU A 79 15.20 -12.85 -1.91
N HIS A 80 16.52 -12.71 -1.95
CA HIS A 80 17.23 -11.75 -2.79
C HIS A 80 16.77 -11.74 -4.26
N ARG A 81 16.64 -12.93 -4.88
CA ARG A 81 16.23 -13.06 -6.30
C ARG A 81 14.86 -12.44 -6.58
N ASN A 82 14.01 -12.37 -5.55
CA ASN A 82 12.64 -11.88 -5.62
C ASN A 82 12.53 -10.41 -5.18
N LEU A 83 13.61 -9.71 -4.86
CA LEU A 83 13.59 -8.25 -4.65
C LEU A 83 13.55 -7.45 -5.97
N ASN A 84 13.91 -8.09 -7.09
CA ASN A 84 13.88 -7.47 -8.40
C ASN A 84 12.57 -7.80 -9.15
N SER A 85 11.74 -6.79 -9.36
CA SER A 85 10.48 -6.91 -10.09
C SER A 85 10.63 -7.43 -11.52
N GLU A 86 11.76 -7.17 -12.18
CA GLU A 86 12.01 -7.71 -13.51
C GLU A 86 12.08 -9.23 -13.51
N THR A 87 12.62 -9.85 -12.44
CA THR A 87 12.70 -11.31 -12.34
C THR A 87 11.32 -11.93 -12.38
N GLU A 88 10.37 -11.35 -11.62
CA GLU A 88 8.98 -11.80 -11.59
C GLU A 88 8.27 -11.55 -12.93
N LEU A 89 8.44 -10.37 -13.54
CA LEU A 89 7.85 -10.06 -14.84
C LEU A 89 8.40 -10.97 -15.95
N LYS A 90 9.71 -11.25 -15.94
CA LYS A 90 10.35 -12.17 -16.91
C LYS A 90 9.82 -13.59 -16.74
N ARG A 91 9.43 -14.00 -15.53
CA ARG A 91 8.79 -15.29 -15.27
C ARG A 91 7.39 -15.38 -15.88
N TYR A 92 6.59 -14.30 -15.82
CA TYR A 92 5.24 -14.30 -16.38
C TYR A 92 5.19 -14.11 -17.89
N PHE A 93 5.97 -13.17 -18.43
CA PHE A 93 5.87 -12.73 -19.83
C PHE A 93 7.05 -13.19 -20.71
N GLY A 94 8.09 -13.77 -20.11
CA GLY A 94 9.34 -14.10 -20.79
C GLY A 94 10.27 -12.89 -20.95
N ALA A 95 11.57 -13.15 -21.00
CA ALA A 95 12.60 -12.10 -21.01
C ALA A 95 12.48 -11.13 -22.20
N ARG A 96 12.07 -11.63 -23.37
CA ARG A 96 11.94 -10.84 -24.59
C ARG A 96 10.78 -9.84 -24.55
N ALA A 97 9.68 -10.17 -23.87
CA ALA A 97 8.53 -9.26 -23.73
C ALA A 97 8.83 -8.13 -22.74
N VAL A 98 9.61 -8.40 -21.69
CA VAL A 98 9.91 -7.45 -20.63
C VAL A 98 11.03 -6.48 -21.02
N LEU A 99 12.11 -6.99 -21.64
CA LEU A 99 13.27 -6.17 -22.03
C LEU A 99 13.14 -5.60 -23.45
N GLY A 100 12.18 -6.08 -24.25
CA GLY A 100 12.07 -5.77 -25.67
C GLY A 100 13.32 -6.20 -26.45
N ASP A 101 13.58 -5.54 -27.59
CA ASP A 101 14.80 -5.74 -28.40
C ASP A 101 16.02 -5.00 -27.84
N GLN A 102 15.97 -4.54 -26.59
CA GLN A 102 17.13 -3.94 -25.92
C GLN A 102 18.16 -5.02 -25.62
N ARG A 103 19.02 -5.32 -26.61
CA ARG A 103 20.27 -6.04 -26.36
C ARG A 103 21.04 -5.23 -25.32
N PRO A 104 21.55 -5.84 -24.23
CA PRO A 104 22.42 -5.14 -23.31
C PRO A 104 23.63 -4.66 -24.12
N ARG A 105 23.68 -3.35 -24.40
CA ARG A 105 24.85 -2.74 -25.01
C ARG A 105 25.96 -2.86 -23.97
N GLN A 106 26.81 -3.87 -24.13
CA GLN A 106 28.15 -3.85 -23.54
C GLN A 106 28.81 -2.53 -23.95
N ARG A 107 28.89 -1.55 -23.04
CA ARG A 107 29.95 -0.53 -23.06
C ARG A 107 29.93 0.35 -21.80
N ASN A 108 31.12 0.41 -21.19
CA ASN A 108 31.52 1.17 -20.01
C ASN A 108 30.84 0.79 -18.70
N ARG A 109 31.42 -0.20 -18.01
CA ARG A 109 31.36 -0.30 -16.54
C ARG A 109 31.98 0.98 -15.94
N GLN A 110 31.20 2.04 -15.79
CA GLN A 110 31.43 2.94 -14.67
C GLN A 110 31.11 2.12 -13.42
N PHE A 111 32.02 2.15 -12.44
CA PHE A 111 31.89 1.46 -11.15
C PHE A 111 30.75 2.09 -10.32
N HIS A 112 29.52 1.99 -10.78
CA HIS A 112 28.36 2.21 -9.94
C HIS A 112 28.28 1.02 -8.98
N ARG A 113 28.05 1.31 -7.68
CA ARG A 113 27.76 0.25 -6.70
C ARG A 113 26.57 -0.55 -7.22
N SER A 114 26.70 -1.87 -7.27
CA SER A 114 25.57 -2.75 -7.53
C SER A 114 24.58 -2.60 -6.38
N THR A 115 23.38 -2.16 -6.71
CA THR A 115 22.25 -2.00 -5.79
C THR A 115 21.25 -3.12 -6.07
N TRP A 116 20.60 -3.61 -5.02
CA TRP A 116 19.67 -4.74 -4.99
C TRP A 116 18.22 -4.29 -5.11
N MET A 117 17.84 -3.15 -4.52
CA MET A 117 16.44 -2.71 -4.54
C MET A 117 16.09 -2.00 -5.86
N THR A 118 16.97 -1.13 -6.33
CA THR A 118 16.73 -0.32 -7.54
C THR A 118 18.00 -0.16 -8.34
N SER A 119 17.91 -0.13 -9.67
CA SER A 119 19.05 0.22 -10.53
C SER A 119 19.04 1.72 -10.88
N PRO A 120 20.21 2.40 -10.85
CA PRO A 120 20.27 3.80 -11.28
C PRO A 120 19.90 3.91 -12.76
N LYS A 121 19.10 4.92 -13.09
CA LYS A 121 18.66 5.19 -14.46
C LYS A 121 19.46 6.31 -15.09
N ASP A 122 19.69 6.23 -16.40
CA ASP A 122 20.41 7.25 -17.17
C ASP A 122 19.72 8.63 -17.16
N SER A 123 18.40 8.65 -16.95
CA SER A 123 17.60 9.87 -16.82
C SER A 123 17.83 10.61 -15.49
N TRP A 124 18.40 9.95 -14.49
CA TRP A 124 18.58 10.55 -13.18
C TRP A 124 19.77 11.53 -13.18
N PRO A 125 19.64 12.67 -12.48
CA PRO A 125 20.77 13.55 -12.20
C PRO A 125 21.95 12.78 -11.61
N ARG A 126 23.19 13.23 -11.85
CA ARG A 126 24.37 12.53 -11.33
C ARG A 126 24.28 12.37 -9.81
N PHE A 127 24.47 11.14 -9.34
CA PHE A 127 24.49 10.87 -7.91
C PHE A 127 25.69 11.57 -7.26
N SER A 128 25.40 12.46 -6.31
CA SER A 128 26.39 13.12 -5.47
C SER A 128 26.25 12.61 -4.03
N ARG A 129 27.08 13.08 -3.11
CA ARG A 129 26.95 12.69 -1.69
C ARG A 129 25.52 13.02 -1.22
N PRO A 130 24.71 12.03 -0.82
CA PRO A 130 23.27 12.24 -0.64
C PRO A 130 22.95 13.02 0.65
N GLY A 131 23.96 13.33 1.47
CA GLY A 131 23.78 14.03 2.74
C GLY A 131 23.13 13.18 3.84
N ILE A 132 22.86 11.90 3.54
CA ILE A 132 22.37 10.88 4.46
C ILE A 132 23.43 9.78 4.63
N SER A 133 23.51 9.21 5.83
CA SER A 133 24.38 8.07 6.15
C SER A 133 23.70 7.13 7.14
N MET A 134 24.06 5.86 7.15
CA MET A 134 23.59 4.91 8.16
C MET A 134 24.71 4.57 9.15
N THR A 135 24.36 4.59 10.43
CA THR A 135 25.26 4.32 11.55
C THR A 135 24.77 3.10 12.33
N LEU A 136 25.70 2.20 12.70
CA LEU A 136 25.44 1.08 13.62
C LEU A 136 25.44 1.60 15.06
N LEU A 137 24.31 1.46 15.75
CA LEU A 137 24.15 1.88 17.15
C LEU A 137 24.67 0.81 18.11
N GLU A 138 24.19 -0.43 17.94
CA GLU A 138 24.58 -1.54 18.78
C GLU A 138 24.41 -2.89 18.06
N THR A 139 25.04 -3.93 18.60
CA THR A 139 24.83 -5.32 18.20
C THR A 139 24.54 -6.14 19.44
N LYS A 140 23.41 -6.82 19.46
CA LYS A 140 22.93 -7.59 20.60
C LYS A 140 22.31 -8.90 20.12
N ASP A 141 22.73 -10.02 20.70
CA ASP A 141 22.19 -11.35 20.41
C ASP A 141 22.17 -11.72 18.91
N GLY A 142 23.18 -11.28 18.15
CA GLY A 142 23.26 -11.50 16.69
C GLY A 142 22.37 -10.56 15.86
N VAL A 143 21.70 -9.60 16.48
CA VAL A 143 20.88 -8.56 15.84
C VAL A 143 21.62 -7.23 15.85
N HIS A 144 21.60 -6.52 14.72
CA HIS A 144 22.28 -5.25 14.51
C HIS A 144 21.26 -4.11 14.46
N TYR A 145 21.46 -3.08 15.28
CA TYR A 145 20.55 -1.92 15.38
C TYR A 145 21.18 -0.71 14.68
N PHE A 146 20.45 -0.12 13.75
CA PHE A 146 20.95 0.98 12.92
C PHE A 146 20.09 2.24 13.08
N THR A 147 20.63 3.36 12.60
CA THR A 147 19.88 4.59 12.37
C THR A 147 20.40 5.31 11.14
N PHE A 148 19.51 6.01 10.44
CA PHE A 148 19.93 7.03 9.48
C PHE A 148 20.26 8.33 10.20
N GLU A 149 21.23 9.05 9.64
CA GLU A 149 21.70 10.35 10.12
C GLU A 149 21.74 11.32 8.95
N HIS A 150 21.28 12.55 9.19
CA HIS A 150 21.32 13.64 8.22
C HIS A 150 22.52 14.55 8.52
N SER A 151 23.34 14.80 7.50
CA SER A 151 24.40 15.82 7.52
C SER A 151 23.82 17.22 7.77
N ARG A 152 24.65 18.16 8.23
CA ARG A 152 24.21 19.55 8.49
C ARG A 152 23.65 20.22 7.24
N GLU A 153 24.26 19.96 6.09
CA GLU A 153 23.82 20.47 4.80
C GLU A 153 22.44 19.89 4.44
N TYR A 154 22.23 18.59 4.65
CA TYR A 154 20.94 17.95 4.42
C TYR A 154 19.86 18.50 5.36
N GLN A 155 20.17 18.73 6.64
CA GLN A 155 19.24 19.34 7.60
C GLN A 155 18.77 20.74 7.14
N GLN A 156 19.65 21.54 6.54
CA GLN A 156 19.25 22.84 5.97
C GLN A 156 18.26 22.69 4.81
N VAL A 157 18.44 21.66 3.97
CA VAL A 157 17.49 21.33 2.89
C VAL A 157 16.17 20.83 3.48
N GLN A 158 16.21 20.01 4.53
CA GLN A 158 15.03 19.55 5.24
C GLN A 158 14.21 20.71 5.80
N PHE A 159 14.84 21.74 6.38
CA PHE A 159 14.11 22.91 6.87
C PHE A 159 13.40 23.67 5.76
N LYS A 160 14.06 23.84 4.60
CA LYS A 160 13.44 24.42 3.40
C LYS A 160 12.30 23.57 2.85
N PHE A 161 12.41 22.24 2.94
CA PHE A 161 11.33 21.34 2.60
C PHE A 161 10.12 21.55 3.51
N LEU A 162 10.33 21.65 4.83
CA LEU A 162 9.26 21.95 5.77
C LEU A 162 8.63 23.33 5.49
N ASP A 163 9.44 24.35 5.13
CA ASP A 163 8.92 25.65 4.67
C ASP A 163 8.03 25.49 3.42
N ALA A 164 8.46 24.70 2.43
CA ALA A 164 7.72 24.47 1.19
C ALA A 164 6.43 23.68 1.39
N VAL A 165 6.41 22.72 2.31
CA VAL A 165 5.20 21.96 2.67
C VAL A 165 4.19 22.85 3.38
N GLU A 166 4.64 23.70 4.31
CA GLU A 166 3.78 24.68 4.98
C GLU A 166 3.17 25.71 4.03
N SER A 167 3.84 26.00 2.90
CA SER A 167 3.31 26.92 1.89
C SER A 167 2.17 26.36 1.06
N MET A 168 1.90 25.04 1.15
CA MET A 168 0.88 24.33 0.36
C MET A 168 1.01 24.50 -1.17
N ASP A 169 2.21 24.82 -1.67
CA ASP A 169 2.49 24.99 -3.10
C ASP A 169 3.49 23.91 -3.57
N PRO A 170 3.03 22.92 -4.35
CA PRO A 170 3.89 21.87 -4.89
C PRO A 170 5.09 22.40 -5.69
N ASN A 171 4.98 23.58 -6.31
CA ASN A 171 6.07 24.15 -7.11
C ASN A 171 7.31 24.46 -6.26
N ASN A 172 7.13 24.78 -4.97
CA ASN A 172 8.25 25.00 -4.05
C ASN A 172 9.03 23.71 -3.79
N ILE A 173 8.32 22.57 -3.73
CA ILE A 173 8.95 21.24 -3.60
C ILE A 173 9.69 20.87 -4.89
N VAL A 174 9.10 21.16 -6.06
CA VAL A 174 9.75 20.96 -7.36
C VAL A 174 11.03 21.78 -7.47
N ALA A 175 10.99 23.07 -7.11
CA ALA A 175 12.15 23.96 -7.12
C ALA A 175 13.26 23.46 -6.16
N LEU A 176 12.87 22.96 -4.98
CA LEU A 176 13.82 22.38 -4.04
C LEU A 176 14.49 21.13 -4.61
N LEU A 177 13.72 20.27 -5.28
CA LEU A 177 14.21 19.02 -5.88
C LEU A 177 15.11 19.27 -7.09
N GLN A 178 14.88 20.33 -7.87
CA GLN A 178 15.79 20.73 -8.94
C GLN A 178 17.20 21.04 -8.41
N LEU A 179 17.30 21.65 -7.23
CA LEU A 179 18.56 21.99 -6.58
C LEU A 179 19.14 20.85 -5.75
N ASN A 180 18.27 20.02 -5.15
CA ASN A 180 18.63 18.93 -4.25
C ASN A 180 17.96 17.63 -4.72
N PRO A 181 18.45 17.03 -5.81
CA PRO A 181 17.69 16.02 -6.53
C PRO A 181 17.48 14.71 -5.76
N TYR A 182 18.24 14.48 -4.69
CA TYR A 182 18.19 13.27 -3.87
C TYR A 182 17.67 13.53 -2.45
N HIS A 183 17.00 14.67 -2.21
CA HIS A 183 16.34 14.94 -0.94
C HIS A 183 15.09 14.04 -0.79
N ILE A 184 15.14 13.12 0.19
CA ILE A 184 14.18 12.02 0.34
C ILE A 184 12.75 12.50 0.52
N ASP A 185 12.49 13.36 1.51
CA ASP A 185 11.10 13.73 1.83
C ASP A 185 10.45 14.55 0.72
N SER A 186 11.25 15.29 -0.07
CA SER A 186 10.77 15.95 -1.28
C SER A 186 10.42 14.96 -2.39
N LEU A 187 11.22 13.90 -2.57
CA LEU A 187 10.90 12.81 -3.50
C LEU A 187 9.61 12.09 -3.10
N LEU A 188 9.45 11.77 -1.82
CA LEU A 188 8.25 11.11 -1.28
C LEU A 188 7.01 11.98 -1.45
N GLN A 189 7.09 13.26 -1.09
CA GLN A 189 5.96 14.18 -1.16
C GLN A 189 5.58 14.50 -2.61
N LEU A 190 6.56 14.69 -3.50
CA LEU A 190 6.30 14.92 -4.92
C LEU A 190 5.75 13.66 -5.61
N SER A 191 6.20 12.47 -5.20
CA SER A 191 5.60 11.21 -5.66
C SER A 191 4.11 11.15 -5.35
N ASP A 192 3.66 11.64 -4.19
CA ASP A 192 2.23 11.68 -3.86
C ASP A 192 1.47 12.66 -4.75
N VAL A 193 2.05 13.81 -5.07
CA VAL A 193 1.48 14.78 -6.01
C VAL A 193 1.34 14.17 -7.40
N CYS A 194 2.40 13.55 -7.93
CA CYS A 194 2.37 12.88 -9.23
C CYS A 194 1.33 11.74 -9.26
N ARG A 195 1.20 10.96 -8.18
CA ARG A 195 0.20 9.91 -8.07
C ARG A 195 -1.24 10.45 -8.14
N ILE A 196 -1.51 11.59 -7.48
CA ILE A 196 -2.82 12.26 -7.52
C ILE A 196 -3.11 12.84 -8.91
N GLN A 197 -2.08 13.30 -9.62
CA GLN A 197 -2.15 13.79 -11.00
C GLN A 197 -2.17 12.65 -12.04
N GLU A 198 -2.30 11.40 -11.60
CA GLU A 198 -2.33 10.20 -12.45
C GLU A 198 -1.01 9.91 -13.21
N ASP A 199 0.07 10.62 -12.92
CA ASP A 199 1.41 10.34 -13.45
C ASP A 199 2.11 9.26 -12.61
N GLN A 200 1.68 8.01 -12.80
CA GLN A 200 2.18 6.85 -12.06
C GLN A 200 3.64 6.53 -12.37
N GLU A 201 4.10 6.80 -13.60
CA GLU A 201 5.47 6.51 -14.01
C GLU A 201 6.47 7.42 -13.30
N MET A 202 6.20 8.72 -13.28
CA MET A 202 7.02 9.69 -12.54
C MET A 202 6.95 9.43 -11.05
N ALA A 203 5.76 9.15 -10.50
CA ALA A 203 5.60 8.84 -9.08
C ALA A 203 6.48 7.65 -8.66
N ARG A 204 6.45 6.55 -9.42
CA ARG A 204 7.31 5.38 -9.18
C ARG A 204 8.79 5.74 -9.30
N ASP A 205 9.17 6.50 -10.33
CA ASP A 205 10.57 6.90 -10.54
C ASP A 205 11.15 7.69 -9.36
N LEU A 206 10.36 8.60 -8.79
CA LEU A 206 10.74 9.38 -7.61
C LEU A 206 10.95 8.49 -6.37
N ILE A 207 10.11 7.46 -6.17
CA ILE A 207 10.29 6.49 -5.07
C ILE A 207 11.52 5.61 -5.28
N GLU A 208 11.72 5.08 -6.49
CA GLU A 208 12.90 4.28 -6.81
C GLU A 208 14.19 5.09 -6.59
N ARG A 209 14.16 6.36 -6.94
CA ARG A 209 15.25 7.29 -6.68
C ARG A 209 15.52 7.51 -5.19
N ALA A 210 14.48 7.58 -4.36
CA ALA A 210 14.63 7.68 -2.92
C ALA A 210 15.26 6.40 -2.33
N LEU A 211 14.82 5.23 -2.77
CA LEU A 211 15.40 3.94 -2.37
C LEU A 211 16.86 3.82 -2.77
N TYR A 212 17.21 4.27 -3.98
CA TYR A 212 18.61 4.30 -4.43
C TYR A 212 19.50 5.13 -3.50
N SER A 213 19.04 6.30 -3.06
CA SER A 213 19.78 7.13 -2.09
C SER A 213 20.01 6.41 -0.77
N PHE A 214 18.98 5.75 -0.23
CA PHE A 214 19.10 4.99 1.01
C PHE A 214 20.06 3.82 0.87
N GLU A 215 19.97 3.08 -0.23
CA GLU A 215 20.81 1.92 -0.48
C GLU A 215 22.30 2.29 -0.59
N CYS A 216 22.57 3.44 -1.22
CA CYS A 216 23.94 3.98 -1.28
C CYS A 216 24.48 4.37 0.10
N ALA A 217 23.59 4.67 1.05
CA ALA A 217 23.91 5.11 2.40
C ALA A 217 23.98 3.97 3.43
N PHE A 218 23.64 2.73 3.05
CA PHE A 218 23.66 1.59 3.96
C PHE A 218 25.02 1.35 4.58
N HIS A 219 25.00 1.01 5.87
CA HIS A 219 26.17 0.52 6.58
C HIS A 219 26.56 -0.85 6.00
N PRO A 220 27.86 -1.22 5.87
CA PRO A 220 28.28 -2.50 5.29
C PRO A 220 27.73 -3.76 5.99
N LEU A 221 27.35 -3.64 7.27
CA LEU A 221 26.73 -4.72 8.05
C LEU A 221 25.20 -4.73 7.97
N PHE A 222 24.58 -3.72 7.35
CA PHE A 222 23.14 -3.70 7.14
C PHE A 222 22.77 -4.72 6.07
N SER A 223 21.83 -5.59 6.39
CA SER A 223 21.41 -6.68 5.52
C SER A 223 19.91 -6.59 5.26
N LEU A 224 19.55 -6.59 3.98
CA LEU A 224 18.16 -6.62 3.51
C LEU A 224 17.54 -8.02 3.59
N THR A 225 18.33 -9.08 3.75
CA THR A 225 17.89 -10.46 3.52
C THR A 225 17.89 -11.34 4.76
N SER A 226 18.86 -11.14 5.65
CA SER A 226 19.08 -11.99 6.81
C SER A 226 18.04 -11.84 7.92
N GLY A 227 17.26 -10.76 7.93
CA GLY A 227 16.31 -10.48 9.00
C GLY A 227 16.95 -10.13 10.36
N THR A 228 18.25 -9.82 10.40
CA THR A 228 18.99 -9.46 11.62
C THR A 228 19.23 -7.95 11.78
N SER A 229 18.81 -7.13 10.82
CA SER A 229 18.93 -5.67 10.90
C SER A 229 17.67 -5.03 11.48
N ARG A 230 17.83 -4.10 12.43
CA ARG A 230 16.74 -3.37 13.08
C ARG A 230 16.86 -1.88 12.85
N LEU A 231 15.72 -1.23 12.70
CA LEU A 231 15.63 0.21 12.44
C LEU A 231 14.44 0.79 13.21
N ASP A 232 14.70 1.59 14.23
CA ASP A 232 13.66 2.14 15.10
C ASP A 232 12.78 3.18 14.37
N TYR A 233 11.46 2.99 14.37
CA TYR A 233 10.49 3.89 13.74
C TYR A 233 10.25 5.19 14.53
N LEU A 234 10.71 5.29 15.78
CA LEU A 234 10.57 6.52 16.58
C LEU A 234 11.36 7.70 15.98
N ARG A 235 12.41 7.42 15.20
CA ARG A 235 13.27 8.44 14.58
C ARG A 235 12.73 8.90 13.22
N PRO A 236 12.53 10.22 12.98
CA PRO A 236 12.06 10.73 11.69
C PRO A 236 12.89 10.26 10.49
N GLU A 237 14.22 10.21 10.65
CA GLU A 237 15.16 9.83 9.60
C GLU A 237 14.95 8.39 9.13
N ASN A 238 14.57 7.52 10.05
CA ASN A 238 14.25 6.12 9.76
C ASN A 238 12.88 5.97 9.11
N ARG A 239 11.88 6.76 9.55
CA ARG A 239 10.50 6.71 9.02
C ARG A 239 10.44 6.93 7.52
N ALA A 240 11.25 7.84 6.99
CA ALA A 240 11.33 8.08 5.55
C ALA A 240 11.71 6.81 4.76
N PHE A 241 12.59 5.95 5.31
CA PHE A 241 12.93 4.67 4.68
C PHE A 241 11.77 3.68 4.70
N TYR A 242 11.08 3.56 5.84
CA TYR A 242 9.86 2.74 5.94
C TYR A 242 8.79 3.15 4.92
N LEU A 243 8.57 4.47 4.76
CA LEU A 243 7.60 5.00 3.81
C LEU A 243 8.04 4.79 2.36
N ALA A 244 9.33 4.94 2.05
CA ALA A 244 9.87 4.66 0.73
C ALA A 244 9.66 3.17 0.34
N LEU A 245 9.98 2.24 1.26
CA LEU A 245 9.76 0.81 1.05
C LEU A 245 8.27 0.49 0.88
N TYR A 246 7.40 1.04 1.74
CA TYR A 246 5.96 0.82 1.68
C TYR A 246 5.37 1.32 0.36
N LYS A 247 5.69 2.56 -0.05
CA LYS A 247 5.20 3.12 -1.32
C LYS A 247 5.70 2.30 -2.51
N HIS A 248 6.96 1.87 -2.50
CA HIS A 248 7.50 1.01 -3.56
C HIS A 248 6.78 -0.34 -3.64
N MET A 249 6.57 -0.99 -2.49
CA MET A 249 5.78 -2.23 -2.39
C MET A 249 4.37 -2.06 -2.96
N MET A 250 3.68 -0.95 -2.67
CA MET A 250 2.35 -0.68 -3.22
C MET A 250 2.38 -0.46 -4.74
N PHE A 251 3.43 0.16 -5.29
CA PHE A 251 3.61 0.25 -6.75
C PHE A 251 3.84 -1.13 -7.39
N LEU A 252 4.60 -2.01 -6.73
CA LEU A 252 4.84 -3.38 -7.18
C LEU A 252 3.56 -4.22 -7.19
N GLU A 253 2.74 -4.11 -6.15
CA GLU A 253 1.45 -4.79 -6.06
C GLU A 253 0.54 -4.39 -7.23
N LYS A 254 0.38 -3.08 -7.47
CA LYS A 254 -0.43 -2.55 -8.59
C LYS A 254 0.11 -2.91 -9.97
N ARG A 255 1.43 -3.11 -10.09
CA ARG A 255 2.09 -3.56 -11.33
C ARG A 255 1.91 -5.06 -11.59
N GLY A 256 1.27 -5.80 -10.67
CA GLY A 256 1.10 -7.25 -10.81
C GLY A 256 2.37 -8.04 -10.45
N CYS A 257 3.19 -7.51 -9.55
CA CYS A 257 4.37 -8.18 -9.00
C CYS A 257 4.15 -8.54 -7.51
N PRO A 258 3.14 -9.36 -7.16
CA PRO A 258 2.81 -9.65 -5.76
C PRO A 258 3.91 -10.43 -5.03
N ARG A 259 4.72 -11.23 -5.73
CA ARG A 259 5.83 -11.96 -5.08
C ARG A 259 6.94 -11.01 -4.67
N THR A 260 7.29 -10.06 -5.53
CA THR A 260 8.27 -9.01 -5.22
C THR A 260 7.75 -8.13 -4.09
N ALA A 261 6.48 -7.72 -4.15
CA ALA A 261 5.85 -6.95 -3.08
C ALA A 261 5.86 -7.70 -1.73
N LEU A 262 5.64 -9.03 -1.74
CA LEU A 262 5.73 -9.85 -0.52
C LEU A 262 7.12 -9.79 0.12
N GLU A 263 8.19 -9.82 -0.67
CA GLU A 263 9.56 -9.71 -0.15
C GLU A 263 9.83 -8.35 0.48
N TYR A 264 9.34 -7.25 -0.11
CA TYR A 264 9.38 -5.93 0.52
C TYR A 264 8.54 -5.86 1.80
N CYS A 265 7.38 -6.53 1.83
CA CYS A 265 6.54 -6.61 3.02
C CYS A 265 7.27 -7.30 4.19
N LYS A 266 7.94 -8.43 3.92
CA LYS A 266 8.81 -9.13 4.88
C LYS A 266 9.97 -8.25 5.33
N LEU A 267 10.62 -7.54 4.40
CA LEU A 267 11.70 -6.62 4.71
C LEU A 267 11.23 -5.54 5.70
N ILE A 268 10.14 -4.84 5.40
CA ILE A 268 9.59 -3.80 6.27
C ILE A 268 9.28 -4.37 7.67
N LEU A 269 8.60 -5.52 7.74
CA LEU A 269 8.28 -6.18 9.00
C LEU A 269 9.54 -6.62 9.77
N SER A 270 10.62 -6.99 9.08
CA SER A 270 11.87 -7.42 9.72
C SER A 270 12.67 -6.29 10.37
N LEU A 271 12.43 -5.03 9.98
CA LEU A 271 13.12 -3.87 10.54
C LEU A 271 12.68 -3.57 11.98
N ASP A 272 11.41 -3.81 12.30
CA ASP A 272 10.84 -3.72 13.66
C ASP A 272 9.68 -4.73 13.81
N PRO A 273 10.00 -6.03 14.00
CA PRO A 273 9.00 -7.11 14.06
C PRO A 273 8.15 -7.07 15.33
N ASP A 274 8.58 -6.32 16.35
CA ASP A 274 7.90 -6.20 17.63
C ASP A 274 6.85 -5.10 17.63
N SER A 275 7.21 -3.91 17.17
CA SER A 275 6.27 -2.79 17.15
C SER A 275 5.35 -2.81 15.93
N ASP A 276 5.80 -3.43 14.83
CA ASP A 276 5.15 -3.41 13.50
C ASP A 276 4.51 -2.04 13.18
N PRO A 277 5.35 -0.99 13.00
CA PRO A 277 4.90 0.40 12.98
C PRO A 277 4.01 0.73 11.78
N LEU A 278 4.10 -0.03 10.69
CA LEU A 278 3.25 0.11 9.51
C LEU A 278 2.16 -0.97 9.42
N CYS A 279 2.00 -1.79 10.46
CA CYS A 279 1.05 -2.91 10.53
C CYS A 279 1.12 -3.83 9.31
N MET A 280 2.33 -4.25 8.93
CA MET A 280 2.57 -5.16 7.81
C MET A 280 1.90 -6.51 8.01
N LEU A 281 1.65 -6.93 9.26
CA LEU A 281 0.85 -8.11 9.57
C LEU A 281 -0.59 -8.02 9.04
N LEU A 282 -1.15 -6.83 8.80
CA LEU A 282 -2.49 -6.66 8.22
C LEU A 282 -2.49 -6.80 6.68
N LEU A 283 -1.33 -6.96 6.05
CA LEU A 283 -1.15 -6.97 4.59
C LEU A 283 -0.43 -8.21 4.06
N ILE A 284 0.48 -8.80 4.85
CA ILE A 284 1.38 -9.88 4.40
C ILE A 284 0.63 -11.10 3.86
N ASP A 285 -0.50 -11.45 4.46
CA ASP A 285 -1.34 -12.57 4.06
C ASP A 285 -1.94 -12.37 2.66
N PHE A 286 -2.40 -11.16 2.35
CA PHE A 286 -2.93 -10.82 1.03
C PHE A 286 -1.88 -10.98 -0.06
N LEU A 287 -0.68 -10.43 0.14
CA LEU A 287 0.43 -10.53 -0.82
C LEU A 287 0.88 -11.99 -1.01
N ALA A 288 0.90 -12.77 0.06
CA ALA A 288 1.25 -14.18 0.01
C ALA A 288 0.17 -15.02 -0.71
N LEU A 289 -1.12 -14.78 -0.47
CA LEU A 289 -2.20 -15.43 -1.21
C LEU A 289 -2.13 -15.12 -2.71
N ARG A 290 -1.92 -13.85 -3.06
CA ARG A 290 -1.77 -13.38 -4.45
C ARG A 290 -0.56 -14.00 -5.17
N SER A 291 0.51 -14.27 -4.43
CA SER A 291 1.72 -14.93 -4.96
C SER A 291 1.70 -16.46 -4.80
N ARG A 292 0.60 -17.04 -4.30
CA ARG A 292 0.41 -18.48 -4.04
C ARG A 292 1.41 -19.08 -3.03
N GLU A 293 1.96 -18.25 -2.15
CA GLU A 293 2.88 -18.62 -1.08
C GLU A 293 2.13 -19.07 0.19
N TYR A 294 1.20 -20.03 0.04
CA TYR A 294 0.29 -20.46 1.11
C TYR A 294 1.03 -20.97 2.35
N GLN A 295 2.11 -21.75 2.12
CA GLN A 295 2.89 -22.34 3.18
C GLN A 295 3.60 -21.27 4.05
N SER A 296 4.01 -20.15 3.44
CA SER A 296 4.65 -19.04 4.14
C SER A 296 3.70 -18.40 5.16
N VAL A 297 2.42 -18.20 4.80
CA VAL A 297 1.39 -17.68 5.72
C VAL A 297 1.14 -18.65 6.86
N LEU A 298 1.04 -19.96 6.55
CA LEU A 298 0.78 -20.97 7.57
C LEU A 298 1.95 -21.12 8.55
N GLN A 299 3.19 -20.99 8.06
CA GLN A 299 4.37 -20.98 8.93
C GLN A 299 4.40 -19.73 9.83
N LEU A 300 4.16 -18.54 9.27
CA LEU A 300 4.06 -17.31 10.05
C LEU A 300 2.97 -17.41 11.12
N TYR A 301 1.80 -17.96 10.75
CA TYR A 301 0.71 -18.18 11.70
C TYR A 301 1.13 -19.09 12.85
N GLN A 302 1.76 -20.24 12.54
CA GLN A 302 2.22 -21.18 13.56
C GLN A 302 3.25 -20.57 14.51
N ASP A 303 4.21 -19.82 13.97
CA ASP A 303 5.33 -19.31 14.75
C ASP A 303 4.91 -18.10 15.63
N TRP A 304 3.91 -17.32 15.20
CA TRP A 304 3.58 -16.02 15.82
C TRP A 304 2.22 -15.98 16.51
N GLU A 305 1.35 -16.99 16.36
CA GLU A 305 0.02 -17.01 16.99
C GLU A 305 0.07 -16.78 18.50
N GLU A 306 1.01 -17.43 19.20
CA GLU A 306 1.11 -17.36 20.67
C GLU A 306 1.39 -15.94 21.18
N HIS A 307 2.24 -15.19 20.48
CA HIS A 307 2.72 -13.88 20.93
C HIS A 307 2.02 -12.69 20.26
N ARG A 308 1.33 -12.92 19.13
CA ARG A 308 0.63 -11.89 18.35
C ARG A 308 -0.87 -12.09 18.23
N ASN A 309 -1.43 -13.24 18.64
CA ASN A 309 -2.85 -13.56 18.55
C ASN A 309 -3.39 -13.37 17.11
N LEU A 310 -2.69 -13.90 16.11
CA LEU A 310 -3.02 -13.69 14.69
C LEU A 310 -4.43 -14.18 14.34
N SER A 311 -4.93 -15.24 14.99
CA SER A 311 -6.32 -15.73 14.86
C SER A 311 -7.39 -14.69 15.22
N GLN A 312 -7.02 -13.65 15.96
CA GLN A 312 -7.87 -12.53 16.33
C GLN A 312 -7.71 -11.34 15.37
N LEU A 313 -7.01 -11.48 14.25
CA LEU A 313 -7.03 -10.53 13.16
C LEU A 313 -7.91 -11.08 12.03
N PRO A 314 -8.87 -10.31 11.49
CA PRO A 314 -9.75 -10.80 10.43
C PRO A 314 -8.96 -11.38 9.25
N ASN A 315 -7.92 -10.69 8.82
CA ASN A 315 -7.10 -11.11 7.69
C ASN A 315 -6.47 -12.49 7.90
N PHE A 316 -5.78 -12.74 9.00
CA PHE A 316 -5.20 -14.05 9.28
C PHE A 316 -6.25 -15.15 9.47
N ALA A 317 -7.35 -14.88 10.18
CA ALA A 317 -8.39 -15.88 10.42
C ALA A 317 -9.00 -16.41 9.12
N PHE A 318 -9.27 -15.52 8.17
CA PHE A 318 -9.82 -15.90 6.87
C PHE A 318 -8.74 -16.41 5.90
N SER A 319 -7.59 -15.75 5.83
CA SER A 319 -6.52 -16.10 4.89
C SER A 319 -5.87 -17.45 5.21
N THR A 320 -5.75 -17.83 6.47
CA THR A 320 -5.28 -19.18 6.84
C THR A 320 -6.23 -20.27 6.38
N ALA A 321 -7.55 -20.04 6.49
CA ALA A 321 -8.55 -20.95 5.95
C ALA A 321 -8.44 -21.07 4.42
N LEU A 322 -8.26 -19.94 3.71
CA LEU A 322 -8.01 -19.93 2.26
C LEU A 322 -6.74 -20.67 1.87
N CYS A 323 -5.64 -20.51 2.61
CA CYS A 323 -4.40 -21.25 2.37
C CYS A 323 -4.65 -22.76 2.41
N HIS A 324 -5.32 -23.25 3.45
CA HIS A 324 -5.68 -24.67 3.57
C HIS A 324 -6.61 -25.14 2.45
N PHE A 325 -7.58 -24.30 2.05
CA PHE A 325 -8.47 -24.58 0.93
C PHE A 325 -7.68 -24.73 -0.38
N HIS A 326 -6.85 -23.76 -0.74
CA HIS A 326 -6.08 -23.81 -1.99
C HIS A 326 -5.07 -24.94 -2.00
N LEU A 327 -4.43 -25.23 -0.86
CA LEU A 327 -3.58 -26.41 -0.72
C LEU A 327 -4.39 -27.67 -1.04
N SER A 328 -5.59 -27.86 -0.47
CA SER A 328 -6.44 -29.04 -0.73
C SER A 328 -6.76 -29.28 -2.21
N GLN A 329 -6.75 -28.23 -3.05
CA GLN A 329 -7.06 -28.29 -4.48
C GLN A 329 -5.84 -28.58 -5.37
N GLN A 330 -4.63 -28.75 -4.81
CA GLN A 330 -3.45 -29.04 -5.60
C GLN A 330 -3.50 -30.45 -6.19
N GLU A 331 -3.37 -30.55 -7.53
CA GLU A 331 -3.50 -31.81 -8.28
C GLU A 331 -2.47 -32.90 -7.88
N ASN A 332 -1.29 -32.48 -7.42
CA ASN A 332 -0.18 -33.39 -7.10
C ASN A 332 -0.16 -33.88 -5.64
N MET A 333 -1.18 -33.56 -4.85
CA MET A 333 -1.21 -33.93 -3.43
C MET A 333 -1.91 -35.27 -3.20
N ASP A 334 -1.41 -36.03 -2.23
CA ASP A 334 -2.04 -37.27 -1.77
C ASP A 334 -3.50 -37.03 -1.31
N PRO A 335 -4.46 -37.90 -1.69
CA PRO A 335 -5.87 -37.71 -1.35
C PRO A 335 -6.16 -37.59 0.15
N GLU A 336 -5.43 -38.29 1.01
CA GLU A 336 -5.63 -38.22 2.46
C GLU A 336 -5.18 -36.85 3.01
N GLU A 337 -4.02 -36.36 2.56
CA GLU A 337 -3.55 -35.03 2.96
C GLU A 337 -4.46 -33.95 2.36
N SER A 338 -4.94 -34.09 1.13
CA SER A 338 -5.93 -33.18 0.54
C SER A 338 -7.19 -33.10 1.40
N HIS A 339 -7.75 -34.24 1.82
CA HIS A 339 -8.93 -34.28 2.69
C HIS A 339 -8.66 -33.62 4.05
N LYS A 340 -7.48 -33.84 4.63
CA LYS A 340 -7.06 -33.19 5.89
C LYS A 340 -6.90 -31.68 5.75
N GLN A 341 -6.32 -31.19 4.65
CA GLN A 341 -6.21 -29.76 4.35
C GLN A 341 -7.60 -29.15 4.18
N ARG A 342 -8.50 -29.82 3.46
CA ARG A 342 -9.89 -29.38 3.29
C ARG A 342 -10.63 -29.31 4.63
N HIS A 343 -10.51 -30.34 5.46
CA HIS A 343 -11.16 -30.36 6.77
C HIS A 343 -10.67 -29.22 7.68
N LYS A 344 -9.36 -28.93 7.66
CA LYS A 344 -8.80 -27.77 8.37
C LYS A 344 -9.34 -26.45 7.85
N ALA A 345 -9.43 -26.30 6.52
CA ALA A 345 -10.01 -25.11 5.90
C ALA A 345 -11.43 -24.87 6.41
N ASP A 346 -12.28 -25.91 6.39
CA ASP A 346 -13.67 -25.83 6.85
C ASP A 346 -13.75 -25.40 8.32
N GLN A 347 -12.96 -26.02 9.21
CA GLN A 347 -12.95 -25.68 10.63
C GLN A 347 -12.52 -24.23 10.87
N LEU A 348 -11.44 -23.78 10.22
CA LEU A 348 -10.91 -22.43 10.39
C LEU A 348 -11.88 -21.39 9.83
N LEU A 349 -12.48 -21.63 8.67
CA LEU A 349 -13.46 -20.71 8.09
C LEU A 349 -14.71 -20.60 8.98
N GLN A 350 -15.19 -21.71 9.55
CA GLN A 350 -16.29 -21.66 10.51
C GLN A 350 -15.95 -20.79 11.72
N ILE A 351 -14.77 -20.98 12.31
CA ILE A 351 -14.31 -20.17 13.44
C ILE A 351 -14.17 -18.70 13.04
N ALA A 352 -13.60 -18.42 11.87
CA ALA A 352 -13.45 -17.05 11.36
C ALA A 352 -14.80 -16.36 11.17
N LEU A 353 -15.80 -17.03 10.60
CA LEU A 353 -17.17 -16.49 10.43
C LEU A 353 -17.91 -16.30 11.76
N ILE A 354 -17.65 -17.14 12.77
CA ILE A 354 -18.19 -16.96 14.12
C ILE A 354 -17.50 -15.78 14.83
N MET A 355 -16.18 -15.65 14.65
CA MET A 355 -15.35 -14.59 15.24
C MET A 355 -15.59 -13.24 14.58
N PHE A 356 -15.85 -13.22 13.27
CA PHE A 356 -16.01 -12.04 12.42
C PHE A 356 -17.26 -12.19 11.55
N PRO A 357 -18.46 -12.10 12.15
CA PRO A 357 -19.70 -12.32 11.43
C PRO A 357 -19.89 -11.27 10.32
N PRO A 358 -20.20 -11.68 9.08
CA PRO A 358 -20.51 -10.76 7.99
C PRO A 358 -21.77 -9.94 8.27
N ASP A 359 -21.92 -8.89 7.48
CA ASP A 359 -22.92 -7.87 7.69
C ASP A 359 -24.36 -8.24 7.24
N ALA A 360 -25.33 -7.40 7.61
CA ALA A 360 -26.79 -7.47 7.45
C ALA A 360 -27.37 -7.82 6.07
N ALA A 361 -26.55 -8.04 5.05
CA ALA A 361 -27.02 -8.51 3.75
C ALA A 361 -27.21 -10.04 3.67
N VAL A 362 -26.79 -10.80 4.70
CA VAL A 362 -27.16 -12.22 4.89
C VAL A 362 -28.53 -12.30 5.59
N THR A 363 -29.54 -11.61 5.06
CA THR A 363 -30.80 -11.38 5.79
C THR A 363 -31.89 -12.41 5.48
N SER A 364 -31.86 -13.47 6.29
CA SER A 364 -33.06 -13.98 6.97
C SER A 364 -32.77 -14.43 8.42
N HIS A 365 -31.50 -14.51 8.83
CA HIS A 365 -31.10 -14.99 10.15
C HIS A 365 -30.74 -13.86 11.14
N SER A 366 -31.15 -14.01 12.41
CA SER A 366 -30.97 -13.00 13.47
C SER A 366 -29.50 -12.73 13.83
N PHE A 367 -28.61 -13.70 13.59
CA PHE A 367 -27.18 -13.61 13.89
C PHE A 367 -26.41 -12.66 12.95
N PHE A 368 -26.78 -12.62 11.67
CA PHE A 368 -26.16 -11.74 10.67
C PHE A 368 -26.96 -10.46 10.43
N GLY A 369 -28.18 -10.34 10.96
CA GLY A 369 -29.07 -9.20 10.68
C GLY A 369 -28.62 -7.86 11.30
N PRO A 370 -29.33 -6.75 11.00
CA PRO A 370 -28.94 -5.37 11.37
C PRO A 370 -28.67 -5.11 12.86
N ASN A 371 -29.22 -5.94 13.75
CA ASN A 371 -28.99 -5.84 15.19
C ASN A 371 -27.56 -6.28 15.62
N SER A 372 -26.82 -6.98 14.75
CA SER A 372 -25.41 -7.32 14.96
C SER A 372 -24.49 -6.12 14.67
N GLN A 373 -24.85 -5.26 13.70
CA GLN A 373 -24.13 -4.05 13.28
C GLN A 373 -24.05 -2.99 14.37
N ILE A 374 -25.17 -2.72 15.05
CA ILE A 374 -25.27 -1.70 16.12
C ILE A 374 -24.35 -2.06 17.31
N ARG A 375 -23.81 -3.29 17.35
CA ARG A 375 -22.88 -3.79 18.36
C ARG A 375 -21.47 -4.04 17.86
N GLN A 376 -21.15 -3.76 16.59
CA GLN A 376 -19.77 -3.89 16.11
C GLN A 376 -18.92 -2.77 16.70
N LEU A 377 -17.80 -3.14 17.31
CA LEU A 377 -16.90 -2.19 17.93
C LEU A 377 -16.11 -1.45 16.84
N PRO A 378 -15.80 -0.15 16.99
CA PRO A 378 -15.18 0.66 15.93
C PRO A 378 -13.89 0.06 15.35
N ALA A 379 -12.99 -0.42 16.21
CA ALA A 379 -11.73 -1.03 15.78
C ALA A 379 -11.93 -2.33 14.97
N LEU A 380 -13.01 -3.07 15.28
CA LEU A 380 -13.32 -4.29 14.53
C LEU A 380 -13.87 -3.95 13.15
N ALA A 381 -14.72 -2.92 13.05
CA ALA A 381 -15.22 -2.43 11.78
C ALA A 381 -14.08 -1.94 10.87
N GLU A 382 -13.10 -1.22 11.45
CA GLU A 382 -11.90 -0.76 10.76
C GLU A 382 -11.07 -1.92 10.19
N LEU A 383 -10.77 -2.93 11.02
CA LEU A 383 -10.01 -4.11 10.60
C LEU A 383 -10.76 -4.98 9.57
N THR A 384 -12.08 -5.12 9.73
CA THR A 384 -12.92 -5.88 8.79
C THR A 384 -13.02 -5.15 7.45
N GLY A 385 -13.21 -3.82 7.47
CA GLY A 385 -13.21 -2.98 6.27
C GLY A 385 -11.88 -3.03 5.52
N LEU A 386 -10.75 -2.99 6.25
CA LEU A 386 -9.42 -3.17 5.68
C LEU A 386 -9.28 -4.51 4.95
N TYR A 387 -9.65 -5.60 5.61
CA TYR A 387 -9.57 -6.93 5.03
C TYR A 387 -10.45 -7.05 3.78
N VAL A 388 -11.74 -6.72 3.90
CA VAL A 388 -12.73 -6.86 2.83
C VAL A 388 -12.36 -6.03 1.61
N GLY A 389 -12.03 -4.74 1.81
CA GLY A 389 -11.66 -3.85 0.71
C GLY A 389 -10.42 -4.33 -0.05
N ARG A 390 -9.54 -5.08 0.61
CA ARG A 390 -8.29 -5.61 0.04
C ARG A 390 -8.46 -6.97 -0.64
N THR A 391 -9.19 -7.89 -0.01
CA THR A 391 -9.22 -9.31 -0.43
C THR A 391 -10.43 -9.68 -1.25
N CYS A 392 -11.32 -8.72 -1.58
CA CYS A 392 -12.60 -9.02 -2.23
C CYS A 392 -12.47 -9.86 -3.52
N THR A 393 -11.40 -9.65 -4.29
CA THR A 393 -11.15 -10.37 -5.53
C THR A 393 -10.77 -11.84 -5.33
N LEU A 394 -10.10 -12.17 -4.21
CA LEU A 394 -9.67 -13.54 -3.89
C LEU A 394 -10.86 -14.47 -3.60
N TRP A 395 -11.95 -13.90 -3.10
CA TRP A 395 -13.17 -14.66 -2.77
C TRP A 395 -14.10 -14.84 -3.96
N ARG A 396 -13.87 -14.16 -5.10
CA ARG A 396 -14.75 -14.24 -6.28
C ARG A 396 -14.63 -15.54 -7.07
N GLU A 397 -13.61 -16.36 -6.79
CA GLU A 397 -13.45 -17.66 -7.44
C GLU A 397 -14.66 -18.56 -7.15
N ALA A 398 -15.24 -19.17 -8.19
CA ALA A 398 -16.49 -19.94 -8.07
C ALA A 398 -16.41 -21.06 -7.03
N ALA A 399 -15.27 -21.77 -6.98
CA ALA A 399 -15.03 -22.83 -5.99
C ALA A 399 -14.97 -22.29 -4.56
N VAL A 400 -14.34 -21.12 -4.36
CA VAL A 400 -14.24 -20.45 -3.05
C VAL A 400 -15.60 -19.93 -2.61
N MET A 401 -16.38 -19.35 -3.53
CA MET A 401 -17.75 -18.89 -3.26
C MET A 401 -18.67 -20.03 -2.84
N LEU A 402 -18.68 -21.15 -3.57
CA LEU A 402 -19.50 -22.31 -3.21
C LEU A 402 -19.13 -22.86 -1.84
N TRP A 403 -17.84 -22.96 -1.56
CA TRP A 403 -17.33 -23.39 -0.25
C TRP A 403 -17.74 -22.43 0.88
N LEU A 404 -17.68 -21.12 0.64
CA LEU A 404 -18.15 -20.12 1.60
C LEU A 404 -19.64 -20.29 1.90
N GLU A 405 -20.48 -20.48 0.88
CA GLU A 405 -21.93 -20.69 1.04
C GLU A 405 -22.26 -21.94 1.87
N GLU A 406 -21.55 -23.05 1.61
CA GLU A 406 -21.68 -24.29 2.39
C GLU A 406 -21.30 -24.05 3.86
N THR A 407 -20.19 -23.35 4.07
CA THR A 407 -19.66 -23.09 5.42
C THR A 407 -20.58 -22.16 6.22
N VAL A 408 -21.16 -21.14 5.59
CA VAL A 408 -22.13 -20.24 6.23
C VAL A 408 -23.34 -21.02 6.75
N LYS A 409 -23.86 -22.00 5.99
CA LYS A 409 -24.99 -22.84 6.43
C LYS A 409 -24.64 -23.63 7.70
N GLU A 410 -23.43 -24.18 7.75
CA GLU A 410 -22.96 -24.92 8.93
C GLU A 410 -22.74 -24.01 10.13
N VAL A 411 -22.20 -22.81 9.94
CA VAL A 411 -22.06 -21.81 11.01
C VAL A 411 -23.42 -21.42 11.58
N LEU A 412 -24.42 -21.19 10.73
CA LEU A 412 -25.79 -20.91 11.18
C LEU A 412 -26.34 -22.05 12.05
N ARG A 413 -26.15 -23.30 11.62
CA ARG A 413 -26.55 -24.48 12.39
C ARG A 413 -25.88 -24.52 13.77
N ARG A 414 -24.58 -24.19 13.86
CA ARG A 414 -23.83 -24.14 15.12
C ARG A 414 -24.31 -23.01 16.04
N VAL A 415 -24.63 -21.85 15.47
CA VAL A 415 -25.20 -20.71 16.20
C VAL A 415 -26.57 -21.06 16.78
N ASP A 416 -27.45 -21.68 16.00
CA ASP A 416 -28.77 -22.12 16.45
C ASP A 416 -28.68 -23.19 17.54
N ALA A 417 -27.68 -24.06 17.44
CA ALA A 417 -27.35 -25.04 18.46
C ALA A 417 -26.71 -24.44 19.73
N LYS A 418 -26.46 -23.12 19.77
CA LYS A 418 -25.80 -22.40 20.88
C LYS A 418 -24.43 -22.99 21.23
N ASP A 419 -23.64 -23.27 20.20
CA ASP A 419 -22.27 -23.75 20.36
C ASP A 419 -21.46 -22.81 21.29
N PRO A 420 -20.78 -23.33 22.34
CA PRO A 420 -19.98 -22.53 23.27
C PRO A 420 -18.94 -21.62 22.59
N VAL A 421 -18.44 -22.00 21.41
CA VAL A 421 -17.47 -21.20 20.64
C VAL A 421 -18.05 -19.83 20.27
N VAL A 422 -19.36 -19.73 20.05
CA VAL A 422 -20.03 -18.45 19.70
C VAL A 422 -19.94 -17.44 20.84
N GLU A 423 -20.16 -17.91 22.07
CA GLU A 423 -20.06 -17.07 23.27
C GLU A 423 -18.60 -16.66 23.54
N ASP A 424 -17.65 -17.58 23.39
CA ASP A 424 -16.22 -17.30 23.53
C ASP A 424 -15.75 -16.23 22.54
N CYS A 425 -16.07 -16.38 21.25
CA CYS A 425 -15.76 -15.39 20.21
C CYS A 425 -16.41 -14.03 20.51
N GLN A 426 -17.65 -14.00 21.01
CA GLN A 426 -18.30 -12.76 21.40
C GLN A 426 -17.57 -12.06 22.56
N ASN A 427 -17.09 -12.83 23.55
CA ASN A 427 -16.34 -12.28 24.68
C ASN A 427 -14.97 -11.76 24.26
N LYS A 428 -14.25 -12.49 23.39
CA LYS A 428 -13.00 -12.03 22.78
C LYS A 428 -13.18 -10.71 22.04
N ARG A 429 -14.24 -10.58 21.23
CA ARG A 429 -14.55 -9.33 20.53
C ARG A 429 -14.69 -8.15 21.49
N LYS A 430 -15.50 -8.29 22.55
CA LYS A 430 -15.74 -7.24 23.56
C LYS A 430 -14.46 -6.79 24.26
N GLN A 431 -13.52 -7.70 24.48
CA GLN A 431 -12.28 -7.40 25.19
C GLN A 431 -11.22 -6.73 24.31
N ARG A 432 -11.15 -7.08 23.01
CA ARG A 432 -9.98 -6.75 22.18
C ARG A 432 -10.18 -5.57 21.23
N TYR A 433 -11.39 -5.31 20.74
CA TYR A 433 -11.61 -4.32 19.68
C TYR A 433 -12.22 -3.00 20.17
N GLN A 434 -11.93 -2.57 21.41
CA GLN A 434 -12.50 -1.33 21.96
C GLN A 434 -12.03 -0.08 21.19
N SER A 435 -10.74 -0.03 20.86
CA SER A 435 -10.11 1.05 20.08
C SER A 435 -8.90 0.51 19.33
N ALA A 436 -8.67 0.95 18.09
CA ALA A 436 -7.49 0.55 17.35
C ALA A 436 -6.28 1.39 17.80
N PRO A 437 -5.07 0.81 17.89
CA PRO A 437 -3.87 1.59 18.17
C PRO A 437 -3.48 2.51 17.01
N ARG A 438 -2.65 3.52 17.30
CA ARG A 438 -2.24 4.57 16.35
C ARG A 438 -1.57 4.04 15.07
N ASN A 439 -0.81 2.94 15.15
CA ASN A 439 -0.19 2.31 13.98
C ASN A 439 -1.23 1.70 13.04
N ILE A 440 -2.35 1.18 13.54
CA ILE A 440 -3.46 0.69 12.70
C ILE A 440 -4.11 1.86 11.95
N HIS A 441 -4.40 2.96 12.64
CA HIS A 441 -4.92 4.17 11.98
C HIS A 441 -3.95 4.71 10.92
N ARG A 442 -2.64 4.66 11.19
CA ARG A 442 -1.60 5.01 10.20
C ARG A 442 -1.67 4.09 8.98
N HIS A 443 -1.80 2.78 9.19
CA HIS A 443 -1.95 1.80 8.12
C HIS A 443 -3.20 2.06 7.29
N VAL A 444 -4.34 2.39 7.91
CA VAL A 444 -5.57 2.75 7.18
C VAL A 444 -5.34 3.95 6.27
N LEU A 445 -4.77 5.03 6.81
CA LEU A 445 -4.47 6.25 6.03
C LEU A 445 -3.50 5.95 4.87
N LEU A 446 -2.48 5.13 5.11
CA LEU A 446 -1.52 4.72 4.08
C LEU A 446 -2.13 3.78 3.02
N SER A 447 -3.13 2.98 3.39
CA SER A 447 -3.79 2.03 2.51
C SER A 447 -4.81 2.68 1.56
N GLU A 448 -5.37 3.82 1.96
CA GLU A 448 -6.41 4.56 1.23
C GLU A 448 -7.66 3.71 0.88
N ILE A 449 -7.89 2.61 1.61
CA ILE A 449 -9.09 1.77 1.43
C ILE A 449 -10.31 2.57 1.93
N LYS A 450 -11.30 2.79 1.06
CA LYS A 450 -12.44 3.66 1.32
C LYS A 450 -13.27 3.18 2.51
N GLU A 451 -13.53 1.89 2.58
CA GLU A 451 -14.33 1.25 3.63
C GLU A 451 -13.67 1.49 5.00
N ALA A 452 -12.37 1.23 5.12
CA ALA A 452 -11.62 1.43 6.36
C ALA A 452 -11.48 2.92 6.72
N THR A 453 -11.16 3.78 5.75
CA THR A 453 -11.00 5.24 5.98
C THR A 453 -12.29 5.85 6.52
N SER A 454 -13.46 5.37 6.10
CA SER A 454 -14.76 5.85 6.58
C SER A 454 -15.04 5.56 8.06
N THR A 455 -14.32 4.58 8.63
CA THR A 455 -14.49 4.15 10.03
C THR A 455 -13.49 4.80 11.00
N LEU A 456 -12.57 5.61 10.49
CA LEU A 456 -11.56 6.26 11.32
C LEU A 456 -12.20 7.20 12.37
N PRO A 457 -11.67 7.23 13.61
CA PRO A 457 -12.13 8.16 14.64
C PRO A 457 -11.97 9.63 14.22
N LEU A 458 -12.87 10.49 14.70
CA LEU A 458 -12.83 11.94 14.42
C LEU A 458 -11.53 12.59 14.90
N GLU A 459 -10.94 12.08 15.98
CA GLU A 459 -9.68 12.55 16.53
C GLU A 459 -8.51 12.37 15.55
N VAL A 460 -8.61 11.40 14.65
CA VAL A 460 -7.61 11.13 13.60
C VAL A 460 -7.89 11.99 12.37
N THR A 461 -9.15 12.05 11.93
CA THR A 461 -9.53 12.73 10.67
C THR A 461 -9.51 14.25 10.77
N THR A 462 -9.61 14.81 11.97
CA THR A 462 -9.54 16.27 12.20
C THR A 462 -8.10 16.82 12.24
N GLN A 463 -7.09 15.96 12.35
CA GLN A 463 -5.68 16.39 12.37
C GLN A 463 -5.15 16.48 10.92
N PRO A 464 -4.38 17.53 10.58
CA PRO A 464 -3.70 17.58 9.29
C PRO A 464 -2.67 16.45 9.22
N VAL A 465 -2.95 15.44 8.40
CA VAL A 465 -2.04 14.33 8.15
C VAL A 465 -1.12 14.69 7.00
N MET A 466 0.18 14.75 7.27
CA MET A 466 1.18 15.03 6.24
C MET A 466 1.60 13.73 5.55
N GLY A 467 1.66 13.72 4.21
CA GLY A 467 2.00 12.53 3.43
C GLY A 467 3.42 12.01 3.67
N PHE A 468 4.36 12.92 3.97
CA PHE A 468 5.75 12.58 4.27
C PHE A 468 5.97 11.98 5.66
N ASP A 469 5.00 12.13 6.59
CA ASP A 469 5.10 11.63 7.96
C ASP A 469 3.71 11.39 8.59
N PRO A 470 2.99 10.34 8.16
CA PRO A 470 1.61 10.12 8.56
C PRO A 470 1.53 9.61 10.00
N LEU A 471 0.78 10.33 10.83
CA LEU A 471 0.53 10.03 12.25
C LEU A 471 1.81 9.61 12.99
N PRO A 472 2.82 10.48 13.18
CA PRO A 472 4.07 10.10 13.82
C PRO A 472 3.86 9.59 15.26
N PRO A 473 4.73 8.71 15.79
CA PRO A 473 4.70 8.30 17.19
C PRO A 473 4.76 9.51 18.14
N LEU A 474 4.03 9.47 19.25
CA LEU A 474 3.96 10.58 20.21
C LEU A 474 5.26 10.75 21.00
N ASP A 475 6.03 9.66 21.10
CA ASP A 475 7.33 9.49 21.75
C ASP A 475 8.49 9.54 20.72
N SER A 476 8.30 10.28 19.62
CA SER A 476 9.32 10.45 18.58
C SER A 476 10.66 10.92 19.16
N VAL A 477 11.76 10.29 18.73
CA VAL A 477 13.14 10.68 19.10
C VAL A 477 13.67 11.65 18.05
N ILE A 478 13.69 12.95 18.38
CA ILE A 478 14.10 14.01 17.47
C ILE A 478 15.61 14.22 17.54
N SER A 479 16.32 14.01 16.42
CA SER A 479 17.78 14.17 16.37
C SER A 479 18.24 15.62 16.16
N TYR A 480 17.41 16.46 15.51
CA TYR A 480 17.68 17.88 15.30
C TYR A 480 16.37 18.68 15.20
N THR A 481 16.40 19.91 15.70
CA THR A 481 15.24 20.81 15.72
C THR A 481 15.41 21.95 14.74
N ARG A 482 14.33 22.30 14.05
CA ARG A 482 14.28 23.46 13.17
C ARG A 482 14.50 24.74 13.98
N PRO A 483 15.38 25.65 13.52
CA PRO A 483 15.54 26.95 14.17
C PRO A 483 14.23 27.72 14.21
N GLU A 484 13.96 28.41 15.32
CA GLU A 484 12.79 29.30 15.41
C GLU A 484 12.87 30.37 14.32
N ARG A 485 11.79 30.55 13.56
CA ARG A 485 11.70 31.64 12.61
C ARG A 485 11.79 32.97 13.38
N PRO A 486 12.67 33.90 13.00
CA PRO A 486 12.55 35.27 13.47
C PRO A 486 11.14 35.73 13.10
N ARG A 487 10.36 36.23 14.07
CA ARG A 487 9.07 36.88 13.79
C ARG A 487 9.35 38.11 12.94
N VAL A 488 9.40 37.95 11.62
CA VAL A 488 9.23 39.06 10.68
C VAL A 488 7.87 39.64 11.03
N GLY A 489 7.85 40.92 11.40
CA GLY A 489 6.75 41.55 12.12
C GLY A 489 5.39 41.16 11.57
N ALA A 490 4.44 40.89 12.47
CA ALA A 490 3.06 40.67 12.12
C ALA A 490 2.55 41.88 11.31
N SER A 491 2.57 41.78 9.98
CA SER A 491 1.57 42.45 9.18
C SER A 491 0.24 41.88 9.66
N ASN A 492 -0.70 42.76 10.00
CA ASN A 492 -2.03 42.40 10.45
C ASN A 492 -2.80 41.71 9.30
N GLU A 493 -2.43 40.48 8.94
CA GLU A 493 -3.26 39.63 8.11
C GLU A 493 -4.48 39.23 8.94
N SER A 494 -5.58 39.97 8.74
CA SER A 494 -6.85 39.65 9.40
C SER A 494 -7.28 38.23 9.04
N ALA A 495 -7.94 37.51 9.95
CA ALA A 495 -8.45 36.15 9.71
C ALA A 495 -9.34 36.05 8.44
N LEU A 496 -9.90 37.18 8.02
CA LEU A 496 -10.69 37.35 6.81
C LEU A 496 -9.82 37.27 5.53
N SER A 497 -8.59 37.76 5.57
CA SER A 497 -7.62 37.64 4.46
C SER A 497 -7.16 36.19 4.26
N LEU A 498 -6.96 35.46 5.36
CA LEU A 498 -6.64 34.02 5.34
C LEU A 498 -7.81 33.20 4.77
N PHE A 499 -9.05 33.57 5.13
CA PHE A 499 -10.26 32.95 4.57
C PHE A 499 -10.38 33.18 3.05
N PHE A 500 -10.16 34.40 2.56
CA PHE A 500 -10.25 34.67 1.12
C PHE A 500 -9.11 34.06 0.31
N ARG A 501 -7.89 33.96 0.86
CA ARG A 501 -6.81 33.18 0.23
C ARG A 501 -7.13 31.69 0.13
N SER A 502 -7.88 31.14 1.09
CA SER A 502 -8.32 29.74 1.01
C SER A 502 -9.35 29.49 -0.09
N LEU A 503 -10.08 30.54 -0.51
CA LEU A 503 -11.09 30.46 -1.57
C LEU A 503 -10.55 30.89 -2.94
N LEU A 504 -9.58 31.82 -2.98
CA LEU A 504 -8.98 32.36 -4.18
C LEU A 504 -7.45 32.48 -4.00
N PRO A 505 -6.67 31.53 -4.57
CA PRO A 505 -5.21 31.48 -4.38
C PRO A 505 -4.44 32.71 -4.85
N ASN A 506 -5.03 33.55 -5.71
CA ASN A 506 -4.40 34.75 -6.29
C ASN A 506 -4.79 36.07 -5.60
N PHE A 507 -5.48 36.03 -4.45
CA PHE A 507 -5.87 37.25 -3.75
C PHE A 507 -4.71 37.80 -2.91
N ASN A 508 -4.16 38.97 -3.29
CA ASN A 508 -3.12 39.66 -2.54
C ASN A 508 -3.51 41.14 -2.34
N ILE A 509 -3.67 41.57 -1.09
CA ILE A 509 -3.81 42.99 -0.74
C ILE A 509 -2.40 43.52 -0.55
N GLN A 510 -1.84 44.18 -1.56
CA GLN A 510 -0.65 45.02 -1.38
C GLN A 510 -1.10 46.47 -1.18
N GLU A 511 -0.77 47.01 -0.01
CA GLU A 511 -1.17 48.33 0.48
C GLU A 511 -0.39 49.45 -0.22
N ASP A 512 -1.12 50.42 -0.80
CA ASP A 512 -0.73 51.83 -0.86
C ASP A 512 -1.73 52.61 0.01
N ASP A 513 -1.29 52.98 1.21
CA ASP A 513 -2.12 53.29 2.40
C ASP A 513 -2.92 54.61 2.36
N MET A 514 -2.98 55.32 1.23
CA MET A 514 -3.74 56.58 1.11
C MET A 514 -4.94 56.55 0.15
N GLU A 515 -5.12 55.51 -0.67
CA GLU A 515 -6.31 55.36 -1.52
C GLU A 515 -7.40 54.47 -0.90
N VAL A 516 -7.06 53.69 0.14
CA VAL A 516 -7.95 52.69 0.76
C VAL A 516 -9.21 53.31 1.38
N ALA A 517 -9.12 54.54 1.90
CA ALA A 517 -10.27 55.23 2.49
C ALA A 517 -11.31 55.71 1.45
N ARG A 518 -10.89 55.99 0.21
CA ARG A 518 -11.81 56.34 -0.89
C ARG A 518 -12.34 55.10 -1.61
N ALA A 519 -11.47 54.12 -1.87
CA ALA A 519 -11.86 52.86 -2.49
C ALA A 519 -12.86 52.07 -1.65
N GLY A 520 -12.76 52.09 -0.31
CA GLY A 520 -13.73 51.45 0.58
C GLY A 520 -15.14 52.07 0.54
N GLN A 521 -15.26 53.36 0.20
CA GLN A 521 -16.56 54.01 0.03
C GLN A 521 -17.17 53.75 -1.35
N GLU A 522 -16.36 53.70 -2.41
CA GLU A 522 -16.81 53.35 -3.75
C GLU A 522 -17.18 51.85 -3.86
N LEU A 523 -16.40 50.96 -3.26
CA LEU A 523 -16.68 49.52 -3.23
C LEU A 523 -17.96 49.19 -2.47
N ASN A 524 -18.25 49.88 -1.36
CA ASN A 524 -19.53 49.71 -0.65
C ASN A 524 -20.73 50.21 -1.47
N GLN A 525 -20.54 51.22 -2.33
CA GLN A 525 -21.59 51.67 -3.24
C GLN A 525 -21.80 50.69 -4.40
N GLU A 526 -20.72 50.10 -4.94
CA GLU A 526 -20.80 49.09 -5.99
C GLU A 526 -21.38 47.76 -5.49
N VAL A 527 -20.99 47.30 -4.29
CA VAL A 527 -21.56 46.10 -3.66
C VAL A 527 -23.05 46.28 -3.36
N ASN A 528 -23.47 47.48 -2.93
CA ASN A 528 -24.90 47.77 -2.77
C ASN A 528 -25.65 47.81 -4.11
N ARG A 529 -25.05 48.34 -5.18
CA ARG A 529 -25.64 48.29 -6.54
C ARG A 529 -25.75 46.86 -7.05
N LEU A 530 -24.75 46.02 -6.82
CA LEU A 530 -24.75 44.61 -7.20
C LEU A 530 -25.79 43.81 -6.43
N MET A 531 -25.92 44.03 -5.12
CA MET A 531 -26.94 43.41 -4.27
C MET A 531 -28.36 43.83 -4.68
N VAL A 532 -28.56 45.09 -5.10
CA VAL A 532 -29.83 45.56 -5.66
C VAL A 532 -30.11 44.89 -7.01
N ALA A 533 -29.12 44.79 -7.91
CA ALA A 533 -29.26 44.12 -9.20
C ALA A 533 -29.54 42.61 -9.06
N MET A 534 -28.89 41.92 -8.12
CA MET A 534 -29.15 40.51 -7.82
C MET A 534 -30.54 40.31 -7.21
N ARG A 535 -31.00 41.23 -6.37
CA ARG A 535 -32.35 41.16 -5.78
C ARG A 535 -33.45 41.39 -6.84
N ASP A 536 -33.20 42.26 -7.81
CA ASP A 536 -34.11 42.53 -8.93
C ASP A 536 -34.12 41.38 -9.96
N MET A 537 -32.96 40.76 -10.18
CA MET A 537 -32.82 39.56 -11.01
C MET A 537 -33.56 38.36 -10.39
N LEU A 538 -33.40 38.13 -9.07
CA LEU A 538 -34.10 37.06 -8.35
C LEU A 538 -35.62 37.29 -8.24
N ALA A 539 -36.08 38.54 -8.25
CA ALA A 539 -37.50 38.87 -8.24
C ALA A 539 -38.19 38.63 -9.60
N ASN A 540 -37.43 38.60 -10.70
CA ASN A 540 -37.94 38.43 -12.07
C ASN A 540 -37.82 37.00 -12.63
N ILE A 541 -37.34 36.03 -11.85
CA ILE A 541 -37.37 34.61 -12.25
C ILE A 541 -38.80 34.08 -12.07
N ARG A 542 -39.67 34.29 -13.06
CA ARG A 542 -40.88 33.48 -13.24
C ARG A 542 -40.49 32.19 -13.96
N PHE A 543 -40.71 31.05 -13.32
CA PHE A 543 -40.63 29.74 -13.96
C PHE A 543 -41.65 29.68 -15.09
N GLN A 544 -41.19 29.68 -16.35
CA GLN A 544 -41.99 29.23 -17.48
C GLN A 544 -41.92 27.69 -17.53
N GLU A 545 -43.06 27.03 -17.42
CA GLU A 545 -43.18 25.62 -17.75
C GLU A 545 -42.94 25.43 -19.27
N PRO A 546 -42.17 24.41 -19.68
CA PRO A 546 -41.90 24.15 -21.08
C PRO A 546 -43.16 23.65 -21.81
N PRO A 547 -43.34 23.98 -23.11
CA PRO A 547 -44.52 23.56 -23.86
C PRO A 547 -44.52 22.04 -24.08
N ARG A 548 -45.67 21.41 -23.85
CA ARG A 548 -45.96 20.03 -24.28
C ARG A 548 -46.17 20.03 -25.80
N GLU A 549 -45.28 19.37 -26.54
CA GLU A 549 -45.51 19.03 -27.94
C GLU A 549 -46.34 17.74 -28.03
N ASP A 550 -47.66 17.90 -28.20
CA ASP A 550 -48.52 16.85 -28.75
C ASP A 550 -48.35 16.87 -30.28
N ASN A 551 -47.74 15.83 -30.84
CA ASN A 551 -47.55 15.71 -32.28
C ASN A 551 -48.41 14.55 -32.84
N PRO A 552 -49.62 14.82 -33.36
CA PRO A 552 -50.35 13.89 -34.21
C PRO A 552 -50.07 14.20 -35.70
N TYR A 553 -50.06 13.17 -36.54
CA TYR A 553 -49.78 13.17 -38.00
C TYR A 553 -48.28 13.19 -38.33
N ARG A 554 -47.62 12.06 -38.64
CA ARG A 554 -47.81 11.11 -39.76
C ARG A 554 -47.69 11.79 -41.12
N ASP A 555 -46.60 11.48 -41.83
CA ASP A 555 -46.53 10.96 -43.22
C ASP A 555 -45.05 11.07 -43.63
N ASP A 556 -44.35 9.94 -43.76
CA ASP A 556 -44.29 9.06 -44.94
C ASP A 556 -43.35 9.65 -46.00
N ASP A 557 -42.25 8.90 -46.20
CA ASP A 557 -41.40 8.82 -47.39
C ASP A 557 -40.78 10.12 -47.95
N GLU A 558 -39.45 10.31 -47.83
CA GLU A 558 -38.64 10.35 -49.07
C GLU A 558 -37.09 10.17 -48.91
N TRP A 559 -36.58 9.01 -49.39
CA TRP A 559 -35.40 8.76 -50.27
C TRP A 559 -33.93 9.04 -49.85
N ASP A 560 -33.10 8.09 -50.35
CA ASP A 560 -31.64 8.03 -50.62
C ASP A 560 -30.61 7.96 -49.48
#